data_AF-A0A196NVX5-F1
#
_entry.id   AF-A0A196NVX5-F1
#
_cell.length_a   1.000
_cell.length_b   1.000
_cell.length_c   1.000
_cell.angle_alpha   90.00
_cell.angle_beta   90.00
_cell.angle_gamma   90.00
#
_symmetry.space_group_name_H-M   'P 1'
#
loop_
_entity.id
_entity.type
_entity.pdbx_description
1 polymer ?
#
loop_
_entity_poly.entity_id
_entity_poly.type
_entity_poly.pdbx_seq_one_letter_code
_entity_poly.pdbx_strand_id
1 'polypeptide(L)' 'MELERELLAAHAAKDLRALVTLYQQAAAQAQAPDRAAFYLTHAHVFALETNHPDAAMLRALLVAQGRESALPAPNPPFR' A
#
# COMPACT_ATOMS: atom_id res chain seq x y z
N MET A 1 -4.04 0.74 -20.61
CA MET A 1 -2.64 0.31 -20.38
C MET A 1 -2.68 -1.10 -19.77
N GLU A 2 -1.66 -1.94 -19.99
CA GLU A 2 -1.65 -3.34 -19.52
C GLU A 2 -1.81 -3.44 -17.99
N LEU A 3 -1.09 -2.61 -17.23
CA LEU A 3 -1.18 -2.55 -15.78
C LEU A 3 -2.59 -2.24 -15.26
N GLU A 4 -3.36 -1.40 -15.97
CA GLU A 4 -4.74 -1.11 -15.60
C GLU A 4 -5.64 -2.33 -15.79
N ARG A 5 -5.38 -3.13 -16.85
CA ARG A 5 -6.11 -4.38 -17.10
C ARG A 5 -5.77 -5.43 -16.05
N GLU A 6 -4.49 -5.53 -15.66
CA GLU A 6 -4.04 -6.43 -14.59
C GLU A 6 -4.66 -6.05 -13.24
N LEU A 7 -4.71 -4.75 -12.90
CA LEU A 7 -5.40 -4.25 -11.70
C LEU A 7 -6.89 -4.64 -11.70
N LEU A 8 -7.58 -4.44 -12.82
CA LEU A 8 -9.00 -4.81 -12.95
C LEU A 8 -9.20 -6.33 -12.84
N ALA A 9 -8.33 -7.12 -13.45
CA ALA A 9 -8.38 -8.58 -13.38
C ALA A 9 -8.13 -9.10 -11.96
N ALA A 10 -7.12 -8.56 -11.26
CA ALA A 10 -6.83 -8.92 -9.88
C ALA A 10 -7.98 -8.55 -8.92
N HIS A 11 -8.62 -7.39 -9.13
CA HIS A 11 -9.84 -7.02 -8.40
C HIS A 11 -11.00 -8.00 -8.66
N ALA A 12 -11.24 -8.35 -9.92
CA ALA A 12 -12.30 -9.30 -10.29
C ALA A 12 -12.05 -10.69 -9.68
N ALA A 13 -10.79 -11.12 -9.62
CA ALA A 13 -10.37 -12.39 -9.01
C ALA A 13 -10.27 -12.33 -7.47
N LYS A 14 -10.38 -11.15 -6.86
CA LYS A 14 -10.09 -10.89 -5.43
C LYS A 14 -8.68 -11.33 -5.02
N ASP A 15 -7.72 -11.22 -5.94
CA ASP A 15 -6.33 -11.54 -5.67
C ASP A 15 -5.62 -10.39 -4.95
N LEU A 16 -5.89 -10.30 -3.64
CA LEU A 16 -5.37 -9.21 -2.81
C LEU A 16 -3.84 -9.18 -2.74
N ARG A 17 -3.17 -10.34 -2.82
CA ARG A 17 -1.70 -10.39 -2.84
C ARG A 17 -1.16 -9.84 -4.15
N ALA A 18 -1.76 -10.17 -5.30
CA ALA A 18 -1.37 -9.56 -6.57
C ALA A 18 -1.62 -8.04 -6.59
N LEU A 19 -2.73 -7.59 -5.98
CA LEU A 19 -3.01 -6.16 -5.86
C LEU A 19 -1.90 -5.40 -5.12
N VAL A 20 -1.28 -5.98 -4.08
CA VAL A 20 -0.14 -5.35 -3.38
C VAL A 20 1.00 -5.04 -4.36
N THR A 21 1.36 -5.99 -5.23
CA THR A 21 2.45 -5.81 -6.21
C THR A 21 2.05 -4.83 -7.32
N LEU A 22 0.84 -4.96 -7.87
CA LEU A 22 0.36 -4.13 -8.98
C LEU A 22 0.22 -2.65 -8.57
N TYR A 23 -0.27 -2.38 -7.35
CA TYR A 23 -0.35 -1.02 -6.84
C TYR A 23 1.04 -0.40 -6.58
N GLN A 24 2.03 -1.20 -6.16
CA GLN A 24 3.41 -0.71 -6.05
C GLN A 24 3.98 -0.32 -7.43
N GLN A 25 3.72 -1.13 -8.46
CA GLN A 25 4.13 -0.81 -9.83
C GLN A 25 3.43 0.45 -10.36
N ALA A 26 2.13 0.61 -10.06
CA ALA A 26 1.38 1.81 -10.43
C ALA A 26 1.93 3.06 -9.74
N ALA A 27 2.33 2.94 -8.46
CA ALA A 27 2.99 4.02 -7.74
C ALA A 27 4.32 4.42 -8.38
N ALA A 28 5.14 3.44 -8.78
CA ALA A 28 6.42 3.68 -9.43
C ALA A 28 6.29 4.34 -10.81
N GLN A 29 5.20 4.09 -11.53
CA GLN A 29 4.92 4.70 -12.84
C GLN A 29 4.19 6.05 -12.75
N ALA A 30 3.69 6.42 -11.57
CA ALA A 30 2.94 7.64 -11.39
C ALA A 30 3.85 8.88 -11.47
N GLN A 31 3.51 9.80 -12.38
CA GLN A 31 4.27 11.03 -12.60
C GLN A 31 3.98 12.11 -11.55
N ALA A 32 2.86 12.00 -10.83
CA ALA A 32 2.44 12.96 -9.81
C ALA A 32 2.57 12.35 -8.41
N PRO A 33 3.13 13.07 -7.43
CA PRO A 33 3.37 12.56 -6.08
C PRO A 33 2.07 12.16 -5.37
N ASP A 34 0.97 12.92 -5.56
CA ASP A 34 -0.34 12.56 -5.00
C ASP A 34 -0.89 11.26 -5.59
N ARG A 35 -0.62 11.01 -6.88
CA ARG A 35 -1.05 9.78 -7.57
C ARG A 35 -0.22 8.58 -7.12
N ALA A 36 1.08 8.76 -6.92
CA ALA A 36 1.95 7.74 -6.34
C ALA A 36 1.51 7.39 -4.91
N ALA A 37 1.23 8.41 -4.09
CA ALA A 37 0.72 8.23 -2.73
C ALA A 37 -0.61 7.47 -2.71
N PHE A 38 -1.55 7.81 -3.61
CA PHE A 38 -2.82 7.09 -3.74
C PHE A 38 -2.61 5.58 -3.96
N TYR A 39 -1.72 5.21 -4.90
CA TYR A 39 -1.44 3.80 -5.17
C TYR A 39 -0.70 3.12 -4.01
N LEU A 40 0.26 3.79 -3.37
CA LEU A 40 0.96 3.23 -2.21
C LEU A 40 0.02 3.00 -1.02
N THR A 41 -0.95 3.87 -0.78
CA THR A 41 -1.96 3.67 0.26
C THR A 41 -2.78 2.41 -0.03
N HIS A 42 -3.21 2.20 -1.29
CA HIS A 42 -3.91 0.97 -1.67
C HIS A 42 -3.03 -0.28 -1.50
N ALA A 43 -1.78 -0.24 -1.94
CA ALA A 43 -0.84 -1.35 -1.72
C ALA A 43 -0.70 -1.66 -0.21
N HIS A 44 -0.60 -0.62 0.63
CA HIS A 44 -0.46 -0.79 2.08
C HIS A 44 -1.70 -1.43 2.72
N VAL A 45 -2.91 -1.01 2.34
CA VAL A 45 -4.17 -1.59 2.86
C VAL A 45 -4.25 -3.08 2.52
N PHE A 46 -4.04 -3.46 1.26
CA PHE A 46 -4.07 -4.88 0.87
C PHE A 46 -2.94 -5.70 1.52
N ALA A 47 -1.79 -5.08 1.77
CA ALA A 47 -0.69 -5.71 2.48
C ALA A 47 -1.07 -6.01 3.95
N LEU A 48 -1.79 -5.11 4.62
CA LEU A 48 -2.31 -5.35 5.96
C LEU A 48 -3.36 -6.46 5.97
N GLU A 49 -4.32 -6.43 5.04
CA GLU A 49 -5.39 -7.42 4.94
C GLU A 49 -4.88 -8.85 4.70
N THR A 50 -3.75 -8.98 4.01
CA THR A 50 -3.17 -10.30 3.65
C THR A 50 -2.01 -10.73 4.54
N ASN A 51 -1.67 -9.94 5.57
CA ASN A 51 -0.45 -10.10 6.37
C ASN A 51 0.80 -10.24 5.46
N HIS A 52 0.90 -9.36 4.46
CA HIS A 52 1.97 -9.36 3.48
C HIS A 52 3.28 -8.81 4.10
N PRO A 53 4.45 -9.39 3.77
CA PRO A 53 5.74 -8.93 4.31
C PRO A 53 6.03 -7.45 4.01
N ASP A 54 5.58 -6.94 2.86
CA ASP A 54 5.79 -5.56 2.46
C ASP A 54 5.03 -4.52 3.30
N ALA A 55 4.11 -4.93 4.17
CA ALA A 55 3.27 -3.99 4.93
C ALA A 55 4.10 -2.96 5.72
N ALA A 56 5.19 -3.40 6.35
CA ALA A 56 6.08 -2.53 7.11
C ALA A 56 6.86 -1.55 6.21
N MET A 57 7.36 -2.04 5.07
CA MET A 57 8.08 -1.22 4.08
C MET A 57 7.16 -0.15 3.48
N LEU A 58 5.96 -0.55 3.05
CA LEU A 58 4.97 0.35 2.45
C LEU A 58 4.58 1.47 3.43
N ARG A 59 4.41 1.11 4.70
CA ARG A 59 4.16 2.10 5.74
C ARG A 59 5.31 3.09 5.92
N ALA A 60 6.55 2.62 5.93
CA ALA A 60 7.72 3.50 6.03
C ALA A 60 7.78 4.51 4.87
N LEU A 61 7.44 4.07 3.64
CA LEU A 61 7.35 4.95 2.47
C LEU A 61 6.25 6.00 2.59
N LEU A 62 5.08 5.62 3.13
CA LEU A 62 3.97 6.55 3.35
C LEU A 62 4.28 7.59 4.44
N VAL A 63 4.94 7.16 5.53
CA VAL A 63 5.42 8.07 6.59
C VAL A 63 6.45 9.05 6.03
N ALA A 64 7.40 8.59 5.24
CA ALA A 64 8.41 9.45 4.60
C ALA A 64 7.78 10.50 3.66
N GLN A 65 6.62 10.20 3.06
CA GLN A 65 5.87 11.11 2.20
C GLN A 65 4.85 11.99 2.97
N GLY A 66 4.77 11.88 4.29
CA GLY A 66 3.78 12.60 5.11
C GLY A 66 2.34 12.16 4.88
N ARG A 67 2.13 10.93 4.37
CA ARG A 67 0.81 10.35 4.05
C ARG A 67 0.28 9.43 5.14
N GLU A 68 1.14 9.02 6.06
CA GLU A 68 0.84 8.16 7.21
C GLU A 68 1.66 8.63 8.41
N SER A 69 1.32 8.18 9.62
CA SER A 69 2.09 8.49 10.83
C SER A 69 2.82 7.26 11.41
N ALA A 70 3.96 7.51 12.06
CA ALA A 70 4.65 6.51 12.86
C ALA A 70 3.75 6.03 14.02
N LEU A 71 3.97 4.81 14.54
CA LEU A 71 3.17 4.39 15.70
C LEU A 71 3.54 5.29 16.87
N PRO A 72 2.55 5.78 17.64
CA PRO A 72 2.83 6.36 18.92
C PRO A 72 3.46 5.31 19.84
N ALA A 73 4.17 5.76 20.87
CA ALA A 73 4.69 4.86 21.90
C ALA A 73 3.56 3.98 22.47
N PRO A 74 3.84 2.70 22.78
CA PRO A 74 2.83 1.82 23.36
C PRO A 74 2.28 2.41 24.66
N ASN A 75 0.97 2.28 24.86
CA ASN A 75 0.35 2.69 26.11
C ASN A 75 0.98 1.92 27.28
N PRO A 76 1.25 2.59 28.42
CA PRO A 76 1.71 1.90 29.60
C PRO A 76 0.69 0.83 30.01
N PRO A 77 1.13 -0.26 30.66
CA PRO A 77 0.21 -1.28 31.15
C PRO A 77 -0.84 -0.63 32.07
N PHE A 78 -2.10 -1.05 31.92
CA PHE A 78 -3.16 -0.65 32.84
C PHE A 78 -2.73 -1.06 34.25
N ARG A 79 -2.68 -0.10 35.17
CA ARG A 79 -2.38 -0.33 36.59
C ARG A 79 -3.57 -0.91 37.32
#